data_AF-A0A015LJF9-F1
#
_entry.id   AF-A0A015LJF9-F1
#
_cell.length_a   1.000
_cell.length_b   1.000
_cell.length_c   1.000
_cell.angle_alpha   90.00
_cell.angle_beta   90.00
_cell.angle_gamma   90.00
#
_symmetry.space_group_name_H-M   'P 1'
#
loop_
_entity.id
_entity.type
_entity.pdbx_description
1 polymer ?
#
loop_
_entity_poly.entity_id
_entity_poly.type
_entity_poly.pdbx_seq_one_letter_code
_entity_poly.pdbx_strand_id
1 'polypeptide(L)'
;MELDATDFCTDELKNKILPLKNRLRELEKERESAKNKAKLSIDNDDQGLADSKNDETTYAEELKKLIDPDLNKDIGANVSGLYDLCAVLTHIGRSAESGHYMGWVRKDNSDDWIQYDDDKVKIVSQEDIQKLDGGGDWHMAYILLYRSKKIA
;
A
#
# COMPACT_ATOMS: atom_id res chain seq x y z
N MET A 1 -5.48 -0.37 3.47
CA MET A 1 -4.86 0.95 3.22
C MET A 1 -4.48 1.10 1.75
N GLU A 2 -5.34 0.60 0.86
CA GLU A 2 -5.15 0.66 -0.59
C GLU A 2 -6.18 1.66 -1.14
N LEU A 3 -5.79 2.38 -2.19
CA LEU A 3 -6.67 3.17 -3.03
C LEU A 3 -6.70 2.56 -4.44
N ASP A 4 -7.89 2.17 -4.89
CA ASP A 4 -8.16 1.84 -6.29
C ASP A 4 -8.68 3.10 -6.99
N ALA A 5 -7.85 3.72 -7.81
CA ALA A 5 -8.20 4.95 -8.52
C ALA A 5 -8.89 4.68 -9.87
N THR A 6 -9.09 3.42 -10.25
CA THR A 6 -9.58 3.04 -11.58
C THR A 6 -10.91 3.68 -11.91
N ASP A 7 -11.81 3.81 -10.92
CA ASP A 7 -13.15 4.34 -11.14
C ASP A 7 -13.13 5.81 -11.58
N PHE A 8 -12.07 6.55 -11.23
CA PHE A 8 -11.85 7.94 -11.62
C PHE A 8 -11.16 8.10 -12.98
N CYS A 9 -10.69 7.01 -13.59
CA CYS A 9 -10.00 7.03 -14.88
C CYS A 9 -11.00 7.07 -16.05
N THR A 10 -10.54 7.60 -17.19
CA THR A 10 -11.27 7.49 -18.47
C THR A 10 -11.34 6.03 -18.92
N ASP A 11 -12.32 5.68 -19.76
CA ASP A 11 -12.46 4.31 -20.27
C ASP A 11 -11.23 3.85 -21.07
N GLU A 12 -10.59 4.78 -21.79
CA GLU A 12 -9.32 4.51 -22.48
C GLU A 12 -8.22 4.09 -21.50
N LEU A 13 -8.02 4.86 -20.42
CA LEU A 13 -7.00 4.53 -19.43
C LEU A 13 -7.35 3.26 -18.65
N LYS A 14 -8.64 3.06 -18.31
CA LYS A 14 -9.13 1.83 -17.69
C LYS A 14 -8.74 0.60 -18.51
N ASN A 15 -8.96 0.63 -19.82
CA ASN A 15 -8.61 -0.49 -20.71
C ASN A 15 -7.11 -0.82 -20.69
N LYS A 16 -6.24 0.18 -20.49
CA LYS A 16 -4.78 -0.02 -20.38
C LYS A 16 -4.34 -0.61 -19.04
N ILE A 17 -4.96 -0.18 -17.92
CA ILE A 17 -4.53 -0.58 -16.56
C ILE A 17 -5.21 -1.85 -16.03
N LEU A 18 -6.43 -2.17 -16.50
CA LEU A 18 -7.22 -3.30 -16.00
C LEU A 18 -6.51 -4.67 -16.10
N PRO A 19 -5.81 -5.02 -17.21
CA PRO A 19 -5.12 -6.31 -17.31
C PRO A 19 -4.12 -6.53 -16.18
N LEU A 20 -3.25 -5.54 -15.94
CA LEU A 20 -2.27 -5.59 -14.86
C LEU A 20 -2.93 -5.56 -13.49
N LYS A 21 -3.92 -4.69 -13.29
CA LYS A 21 -4.66 -4.55 -12.03
C LYS A 21 -5.29 -5.87 -11.58
N ASN A 22 -5.98 -6.53 -12.50
CA ASN A 22 -6.68 -7.78 -12.20
C ASN A 22 -5.69 -8.87 -11.79
N ARG A 23 -4.57 -8.99 -12.52
CA ARG A 23 -3.51 -9.96 -12.18
C ARG A 23 -2.87 -9.67 -10.82
N LEU A 24 -2.63 -8.39 -10.48
CA LEU A 24 -2.12 -8.01 -9.16
C LEU A 24 -3.09 -8.46 -8.05
N ARG A 25 -4.40 -8.23 -8.21
CA ARG A 25 -5.40 -8.66 -7.23
C ARG A 25 -5.52 -10.17 -7.08
N GLU A 26 -5.33 -10.92 -8.15
CA GLU A 26 -5.28 -12.39 -8.11
C GLU A 26 -4.08 -12.86 -7.27
N LEU A 27 -2.89 -12.34 -7.57
CA LEU A 27 -1.67 -12.70 -6.83
C LEU A 27 -1.76 -12.34 -5.35
N GLU A 28 -2.38 -11.22 -5.00
CA GLU A 28 -2.58 -10.86 -3.59
C GLU A 28 -3.50 -11.84 -2.86
N LYS A 29 -4.61 -12.25 -3.49
CA LYS A 29 -5.51 -13.27 -2.93
C LYS A 29 -4.82 -14.62 -2.78
N GLU A 30 -3.98 -15.00 -3.74
CA GLU A 30 -3.16 -16.22 -3.67
C GLU A 30 -2.17 -16.15 -2.49
N ARG A 31 -1.45 -15.03 -2.34
CA ARG A 31 -0.51 -14.79 -1.22
C ARG A 31 -1.21 -14.79 0.14
N GLU A 32 -2.38 -14.17 0.24
CA GLU A 32 -3.16 -14.16 1.48
C GLU A 32 -3.69 -15.55 1.84
N SER A 33 -4.18 -16.30 0.85
CA SER A 33 -4.62 -17.69 1.02
C SER A 33 -3.47 -18.60 1.47
N ALA A 34 -2.27 -18.42 0.91
CA ALA A 34 -1.08 -19.15 1.32
C ALA A 34 -0.65 -18.81 2.75
N LYS A 35 -0.63 -17.52 3.13
CA LYS A 35 -0.36 -17.07 4.51
C LYS A 35 -1.35 -17.65 5.52
N ASN A 36 -2.63 -17.69 5.19
CA ASN A 36 -3.66 -18.26 6.07
C ASN A 36 -3.49 -19.76 6.25
N LYS A 37 -3.18 -20.52 5.19
CA LYS A 37 -2.86 -21.95 5.27
C LYS A 37 -1.60 -22.20 6.11
N ALA A 38 -0.56 -21.37 5.95
CA ALA A 38 0.67 -21.48 6.73
C ALA A 38 0.43 -21.21 8.23
N LYS A 39 -0.40 -20.22 8.59
CA LYS A 39 -0.78 -19.94 9.98
C LYS A 39 -1.59 -21.08 10.63
N LEU A 40 -2.37 -21.81 9.85
CA LEU A 40 -3.16 -22.96 10.32
C LEU A 40 -2.33 -24.25 10.47
N SER A 41 -1.15 -24.32 9.85
CA SER A 41 -0.27 -25.50 9.84
C SER A 41 0.92 -25.37 10.81
N ILE A 42 0.85 -24.45 11.79
CA ILE A 42 1.86 -24.31 12.85
C ILE A 42 1.72 -25.47 13.85
N ASP A 43 2.15 -26.65 13.42
CA ASP A 43 2.73 -27.71 14.23
C ASP A 43 3.97 -28.20 13.45
N ASN A 44 5.16 -27.77 13.91
CA ASN A 44 6.52 -28.19 13.54
C ASN A 44 6.87 -28.33 12.04
N ASP A 45 7.61 -27.36 11.49
CA ASP A 45 9.00 -27.60 11.03
C ASP A 45 9.67 -26.33 10.49
N ASP A 46 10.93 -26.14 10.91
CA ASP A 46 11.85 -25.09 10.52
C ASP A 46 12.67 -25.53 9.29
N GLN A 47 12.12 -25.35 8.08
CA GLN A 47 12.90 -25.34 6.84
C GLN A 47 12.08 -24.84 5.65
N GLY A 48 12.33 -23.61 5.18
CA GLY A 48 11.60 -23.06 4.03
C GLY A 48 12.11 -21.76 3.40
N LEU A 49 13.35 -21.33 3.64
CA LEU A 49 13.84 -20.04 3.12
C LEU A 49 14.37 -20.07 1.66
N ALA A 50 14.39 -21.22 0.98
CA ALA A 50 15.02 -21.36 -0.34
C ALA A 50 14.07 -21.25 -1.54
N ASP A 51 12.76 -21.55 -1.39
CA ASP A 51 11.81 -21.55 -2.52
C ASP A 51 11.18 -20.18 -2.84
N SER A 52 11.16 -19.22 -1.90
CA SER A 52 10.45 -17.94 -2.09
C SER A 52 11.05 -17.00 -3.15
N LYS A 53 12.34 -17.10 -3.50
CA LYS A 53 13.01 -16.14 -4.41
C LYS A 53 12.75 -16.42 -5.89
N ASN A 54 12.55 -17.68 -6.27
CA ASN A 54 12.28 -18.04 -7.66
C ASN A 54 10.87 -17.62 -8.08
N ASP A 55 9.90 -17.73 -7.17
CA ASP A 55 8.52 -17.33 -7.43
C ASP A 55 8.39 -15.81 -7.61
N GLU A 56 8.98 -14.98 -6.74
CA GLU A 56 8.88 -13.51 -6.85
C GLU A 56 9.47 -12.98 -8.18
N THR A 57 10.58 -13.56 -8.63
CA THR A 57 11.21 -13.15 -9.89
C THR A 57 10.34 -13.52 -11.08
N THR A 58 9.72 -14.71 -11.05
CA THR A 58 8.84 -15.20 -12.12
C THR A 58 7.58 -14.33 -12.23
N TYR A 59 6.94 -14.01 -11.10
CA TYR A 59 5.76 -13.14 -11.08
C TYR A 59 6.08 -11.72 -11.57
N ALA A 60 7.24 -11.18 -11.22
CA ALA A 60 7.67 -9.86 -11.68
C ALA A 60 7.76 -9.79 -13.21
N GLU A 61 8.27 -10.84 -13.85
CA GLU A 61 8.37 -10.92 -15.31
C GLU A 61 7.02 -11.11 -15.98
N GLU A 62 6.12 -11.91 -15.40
CA GLU A 62 4.75 -12.05 -15.88
C GLU A 62 3.99 -10.73 -15.84
N LEU A 63 4.06 -10.01 -14.73
CA LEU A 63 3.37 -8.74 -14.56
C LEU A 63 3.90 -7.66 -15.49
N LYS A 64 5.23 -7.62 -15.73
CA LYS A 64 5.81 -6.68 -16.70
C LYS A 64 5.28 -6.85 -18.12
N LYS A 65 4.89 -8.08 -18.51
CA LYS A 65 4.29 -8.34 -19.84
C LYS A 65 2.87 -7.79 -19.98
N LEU A 66 2.19 -7.52 -18.86
CA LEU A 66 0.84 -6.97 -18.83
C LEU A 66 0.81 -5.44 -18.81
N ILE A 67 1.97 -4.79 -18.70
CA ILE A 67 2.06 -3.33 -18.74
C ILE A 67 1.83 -2.84 -20.18
N ASP A 68 0.89 -1.92 -20.34
CA ASP A 68 0.66 -1.28 -21.63
C ASP A 68 1.91 -0.51 -22.11
N PRO A 69 2.34 -0.65 -23.38
CA PRO A 69 3.56 -0.02 -23.89
C PRO A 69 3.56 1.51 -23.82
N ASP A 70 2.40 2.17 -23.91
CA ASP A 70 2.33 3.62 -23.80
C ASP A 70 2.56 4.06 -22.36
N LEU A 71 1.92 3.37 -21.41
CA LEU A 71 2.12 3.63 -19.97
C LEU A 71 3.56 3.33 -19.54
N ASN A 72 4.20 2.31 -20.12
CA ASN A 72 5.60 1.99 -19.82
C ASN A 72 6.59 3.06 -20.31
N LYS A 73 6.21 3.84 -21.33
CA LYS A 73 7.05 4.95 -21.85
C LYS A 73 6.79 6.26 -21.11
N ASP A 74 5.67 6.39 -20.43
CA ASP A 74 5.28 7.60 -19.72
C ASP A 74 5.89 7.63 -18.31
N ILE A 75 6.94 8.43 -18.15
CA ILE A 75 7.69 8.53 -16.90
C ILE A 75 6.82 9.17 -15.82
N GLY A 76 6.56 8.40 -14.76
CA GLY A 76 5.72 8.83 -13.64
C GLY A 76 4.28 8.35 -13.72
N ALA A 77 3.88 7.70 -14.81
CA ALA A 77 2.57 7.06 -14.91
C ALA A 77 2.45 5.88 -13.94
N ASN A 78 1.28 5.76 -13.30
CA ASN A 78 0.92 4.54 -12.59
C ASN A 78 0.32 3.54 -13.58
N VAL A 79 0.95 2.38 -13.71
CA VAL A 79 0.58 1.34 -14.70
C VAL A 79 -0.56 0.42 -14.25
N SER A 80 -0.95 0.43 -12.97
CA SER A 80 -1.98 -0.46 -12.41
C SER A 80 -3.24 0.28 -11.91
N GLY A 81 -3.13 1.58 -11.65
CA GLY A 81 -4.18 2.37 -11.00
C GLY A 81 -4.36 2.07 -9.51
N LEU A 82 -3.53 1.18 -8.94
CA LEU A 82 -3.53 0.84 -7.52
C LEU A 82 -2.45 1.64 -6.79
N TYR A 83 -2.79 2.08 -5.60
CA TYR A 83 -1.88 2.83 -4.73
C TYR A 83 -1.95 2.31 -3.30
N ASP A 84 -0.79 2.29 -2.64
CA ASP A 84 -0.68 2.00 -1.22
C ASP A 84 -0.45 3.30 -0.45
N LEU A 85 -1.20 3.50 0.63
CA LEU A 85 -0.96 4.61 1.56
C LEU A 85 0.43 4.43 2.19
N CYS A 86 1.25 5.48 2.11
CA CYS A 86 2.64 5.43 2.56
C CYS A 86 2.96 6.45 3.65
N ALA A 87 2.25 7.58 3.67
CA ALA A 87 2.33 8.53 4.76
C ALA A 87 0.98 9.25 4.97
N VAL A 88 0.76 9.69 6.20
CA VAL A 88 -0.34 10.57 6.58
C VAL A 88 0.25 11.77 7.30
N LEU A 89 -0.21 12.96 6.94
CA LEU A 89 -0.05 14.15 7.77
C LEU A 89 -1.38 14.38 8.47
N THR A 90 -1.37 14.43 9.80
CA THR A 90 -2.56 14.79 10.57
C THR A 90 -2.42 16.17 11.18
N HIS A 91 -3.56 16.75 11.53
CA HIS A 91 -3.66 17.98 12.30
C HIS A 91 -4.62 17.77 13.47
N ILE A 92 -4.25 18.26 14.66
CA ILE A 92 -5.16 18.44 15.80
C ILE A 92 -5.32 19.95 16.02
N GLY A 93 -6.52 20.45 15.87
CA GLY A 93 -6.84 21.84 16.18
C GLY A 93 -8.08 22.32 15.45
N ARG A 94 -8.65 23.43 15.90
CA ARG A 94 -9.86 24.02 15.29
C ARG A 94 -9.55 25.03 14.17
N SER A 95 -8.27 25.31 13.93
CA SER A 95 -7.81 26.31 12.95
C SER A 95 -6.49 25.88 12.33
N ALA A 96 -6.15 26.38 11.15
CA ALA A 96 -4.84 26.12 10.55
C ALA A 96 -3.69 26.91 11.24
N GLU A 97 -4.02 28.02 11.90
CA GLU A 97 -3.04 28.90 12.57
C GLU A 97 -2.69 28.46 14.00
N SER A 98 -3.44 27.51 14.56
CA SER A 98 -3.18 26.95 15.89
C SER A 98 -3.55 25.47 15.93
N GLY A 99 -2.75 24.67 16.60
CA GLY A 99 -2.91 23.21 16.65
C GLY A 99 -1.56 22.51 16.60
N HIS A 100 -1.58 21.25 16.19
CA HIS A 100 -0.38 20.44 16.11
C HIS A 100 -0.41 19.50 14.90
N TYR A 101 0.70 19.46 14.14
CA TYR A 101 0.85 18.59 12.98
C TYR A 101 1.72 17.39 13.33
N MET A 102 1.32 16.20 12.87
CA MET A 102 2.10 14.98 13.07
C MET A 102 2.22 14.18 11.78
N GLY A 103 3.42 13.64 11.56
CA GLY A 103 3.70 12.74 10.45
C GLY A 103 3.51 11.28 10.87
N TRP A 104 2.93 10.48 9.99
CA TRP A 104 2.78 9.04 10.16
C TRP A 104 3.32 8.39 8.90
N VAL A 105 4.31 7.51 9.01
CA VAL A 105 4.98 6.92 7.84
C VAL A 105 4.98 5.41 7.94
N ARG A 106 4.56 4.74 6.86
CA ARG A 106 4.59 3.28 6.78
C ARG A 106 6.02 2.81 6.69
N LYS A 107 6.40 1.85 7.53
CA LYS A 107 7.72 1.20 7.45
C LYS A 107 7.76 0.30 6.21
N ASP A 108 8.89 0.33 5.49
CA ASP A 108 9.04 -0.51 4.30
C ASP A 108 9.02 -2.00 4.66
N ASN A 109 8.32 -2.78 3.83
CA ASN A 109 8.17 -4.23 3.96
C ASN A 109 7.63 -4.68 5.34
N SER A 110 6.90 -3.82 6.04
CA SER A 110 6.20 -4.13 7.30
C SER A 110 4.77 -3.55 7.26
N ASP A 111 3.93 -4.08 8.15
CA ASP A 111 2.61 -3.51 8.45
C ASP A 111 2.70 -2.47 9.60
N ASP A 112 3.88 -2.28 10.17
CA ASP A 112 4.16 -1.25 11.17
C ASP A 112 4.19 0.15 10.57
N TRP A 113 3.77 1.11 11.39
CA TRP A 113 3.85 2.54 11.10
C TRP A 113 4.70 3.26 12.14
N ILE A 114 5.22 4.42 11.77
CA ILE A 114 6.00 5.27 12.65
C ILE A 114 5.28 6.61 12.77
N GLN A 115 4.91 6.97 13.99
CA GLN A 115 4.44 8.30 14.35
C GLN A 115 5.66 9.19 14.64
N TYR A 116 5.71 10.34 13.96
CA TYR A 116 6.66 11.42 14.16
C TYR A 116 5.91 12.62 14.75
N ASP A 117 5.97 12.74 16.07
CA ASP A 117 5.47 13.84 16.88
C ASP A 117 6.65 14.72 17.31
N ASP A 118 7.07 15.61 16.40
CA ASP A 118 8.29 16.41 16.51
C ASP A 118 9.53 15.54 16.84
N ASP A 119 10.05 15.66 18.06
CA ASP A 119 11.21 14.93 18.58
C ASP A 119 10.84 13.54 19.15
N LYS A 120 9.55 13.24 19.26
CA LYS A 120 9.03 11.98 19.82
C LYS A 120 8.61 11.03 18.70
N VAL A 121 9.34 9.92 18.61
CA VAL A 121 9.10 8.88 17.60
C VAL A 121 8.55 7.62 18.25
N LYS A 122 7.47 7.07 17.69
CA LYS A 122 6.82 5.84 18.18
C LYS A 122 6.45 4.91 17.04
N ILE A 123 6.59 3.60 17.26
CA ILE A 123 5.99 2.60 16.38
C ILE A 123 4.53 2.44 16.76
N VAL A 124 3.64 2.45 15.77
CA VAL A 124 2.19 2.31 15.92
C VAL A 124 1.66 1.28 14.93
N SER A 125 0.48 0.73 15.20
CA SER A 125 -0.10 -0.30 14.35
C SER A 125 -0.91 0.29 13.19
N GLN A 126 -1.24 -0.54 12.20
CA GLN A 126 -2.14 -0.15 11.12
C GLN A 126 -3.54 0.24 11.63
N GLU A 127 -4.04 -0.37 12.70
CA GLU A 127 -5.33 -0.01 13.31
C GLU A 127 -5.31 1.42 13.87
N ASP A 128 -4.17 1.89 14.36
CA ASP A 128 -4.05 3.28 14.83
C ASP A 128 -4.14 4.29 13.68
N ILE A 129 -3.64 3.92 12.50
CA ILE A 129 -3.74 4.75 11.29
C ILE A 129 -5.19 4.87 10.81
N GLN A 130 -5.98 3.81 10.96
CA GLN A 130 -7.40 3.83 10.57
C GLN A 130 -8.22 4.81 11.42
N LYS A 131 -7.82 5.07 12.66
CA LYS A 131 -8.47 6.04 13.56
C LYS A 131 -8.14 7.51 13.23
N LEU A 132 -7.34 7.76 12.18
CA LEU A 132 -6.98 9.11 11.73
C LEU A 132 -7.99 9.64 10.69
N ASP A 133 -9.04 8.89 10.37
CA ASP A 133 -10.17 9.35 9.55
C ASP A 133 -10.88 10.58 10.15
N GLY A 134 -10.74 10.77 11.46
CA GLY A 134 -11.02 12.02 12.16
C GLY A 134 -12.36 12.05 12.88
N GLY A 135 -12.71 13.22 13.40
CA GLY A 135 -13.95 13.47 14.15
C GLY A 135 -13.69 14.10 15.51
N GLY A 136 -14.51 15.09 15.86
CA GLY A 136 -14.39 15.81 17.13
C GLY A 136 -13.04 16.53 17.30
N ASP A 137 -12.43 16.39 18.46
CA ASP A 137 -11.12 16.98 18.80
C ASP A 137 -9.95 15.97 18.62
N TRP A 138 -10.13 14.87 17.87
CA TRP A 138 -9.09 13.86 17.58
C TRP A 138 -8.24 14.23 16.35
N HIS A 139 -7.13 13.51 16.12
CA HIS A 139 -6.31 13.69 14.92
C HIS A 139 -7.16 13.53 13.66
N MET A 140 -7.06 14.50 12.76
CA MET A 140 -7.71 14.44 11.45
C MET A 140 -6.67 14.31 10.36
N ALA A 141 -6.83 13.33 9.48
CA ALA A 141 -6.07 13.23 8.25
C ALA A 141 -6.21 14.52 7.44
N TYR A 142 -5.08 15.17 7.18
CA TYR A 142 -5.01 16.43 6.46
C TYR A 142 -4.43 16.22 5.06
N ILE A 143 -3.31 15.48 4.96
CA ILE A 143 -2.71 15.06 3.69
C ILE A 143 -2.49 13.55 3.74
N LEU A 144 -2.94 12.85 2.69
CA LEU A 144 -2.66 11.43 2.47
C LEU A 144 -1.66 11.30 1.33
N LEU A 145 -0.51 10.70 1.60
CA LEU A 145 0.48 10.39 0.58
C LEU A 145 0.35 8.93 0.17
N TYR A 146 0.15 8.73 -1.12
CA TYR A 146 0.01 7.43 -1.76
C TYR A 146 1.20 7.16 -2.66
N ARG A 147 1.72 5.94 -2.65
CA ARG A 147 2.73 5.45 -3.60
C ARG A 147 2.09 4.46 -4.56
N SER A 148 2.58 4.41 -5.80
CA SER A 148 2.15 3.37 -6.75
C SER A 148 2.42 1.98 -6.16
N LYS A 149 1.45 1.09 -6.28
CA LYS A 149 1.56 -0.28 -5.79
C LYS A 149 2.68 -1.01 -6.53
N LYS A 150 3.58 -1.63 -5.77
CA LYS A 150 4.73 -2.34 -6.34
C LYS A 150 4.26 -3.55 -7.15
N ILE A 151 4.94 -3.79 -8.26
CA ILE A 151 4.66 -4.89 -9.19
C ILE A 151 5.50 -6.13 -8.83
N ALA A 152 6.62 -5.94 -8.13
CA ALA A 152 7.38 -6.95 -7.38
C ALA A 152 8.37 -6.22 -6.47
#